data_AF-A0A6M1SHK2-F1
#
_entry.id   AF-A0A6M1SHK2-F1
#
_cell.length_a   1.000
_cell.length_b   1.000
_cell.length_c   1.000
_cell.angle_alpha   90.00
_cell.angle_beta   90.00
_cell.angle_gamma   90.00
#
_symmetry.space_group_name_H-M   'P 1'
#
loop_
_entity.id
_entity.type
_entity.pdbx_description
1 polymer ?
#
loop_
_entity_poly.entity_id
_entity_poly.type
_entity_poly.pdbx_seq_one_letter_code
_entity_poly.pdbx_strand_id
1 'polypeptide(L)'
;SLTGLNIPLLHRDIDSFDDAPSVLLALAQEHGVKQLHFNYEYPLNEQRRDQAVLKAFKHAGITAQGHHDAIAFAPGSLLTGKGDYYGVFTPFAKAWHKQVTQEQLALRDTPQAQSPLDLPSDPLPALPELEDSPVDGRQWPAGENAASDHLERFLRFRGRYYQQQRDFPGVSGTSGLSPYLALGMISHRQCLQAVMSENDGHLADGDAGLTTWV
;
A
#
# COMPACT_ATOMS: atom_id res chain seq x y z
N SER A 1 6.02 -8.73 -12.61
CA SER A 1 4.57 -9.04 -12.80
C SER A 1 4.30 -10.48 -12.39
N LEU A 2 3.06 -10.82 -12.03
CA LEU A 2 2.68 -12.18 -11.60
C LEU A 2 2.99 -13.26 -12.65
N THR A 3 2.79 -12.96 -13.93
CA THR A 3 3.11 -13.86 -15.06
C THR A 3 4.58 -14.27 -15.07
N GLY A 4 5.50 -13.33 -14.83
CA GLY A 4 6.94 -13.62 -14.75
C GLY A 4 7.33 -14.47 -13.53
N LEU A 5 6.42 -14.62 -12.56
CA LEU A 5 6.60 -15.41 -11.34
C LEU A 5 5.86 -16.76 -11.38
N ASN A 6 5.19 -17.08 -12.49
CA ASN A 6 4.30 -18.23 -12.62
C ASN A 6 3.17 -18.25 -11.58
N ILE A 7 2.66 -17.06 -11.21
CA ILE A 7 1.53 -16.91 -10.27
C ILE A 7 0.29 -16.56 -11.09
N PRO A 8 -0.76 -17.41 -11.11
CA PRO A 8 -1.99 -17.10 -11.82
C PRO A 8 -2.79 -16.01 -11.09
N LEU A 9 -3.37 -15.09 -11.85
CA LEU A 9 -4.33 -14.11 -11.35
C LEU A 9 -5.74 -14.62 -11.64
N LEU A 10 -6.53 -14.87 -10.59
CA LEU A 10 -7.95 -15.19 -10.72
C LEU A 10 -8.79 -13.95 -10.40
N HIS A 11 -9.81 -13.67 -11.21
CA HIS A 11 -10.67 -12.51 -11.09
C HIS A 11 -12.12 -12.93 -10.83
N ARG A 12 -12.77 -12.36 -9.80
CA ARG A 12 -14.17 -12.62 -9.49
C ARG A 12 -14.91 -11.31 -9.34
N ASP A 13 -15.96 -11.16 -10.14
CA ASP A 13 -16.92 -10.07 -10.00
C ASP A 13 -17.92 -10.42 -8.89
N ILE A 14 -18.08 -9.50 -7.95
CA ILE A 14 -19.05 -9.58 -6.85
C ILE A 14 -19.80 -8.26 -6.75
N ASP A 15 -21.09 -8.31 -6.42
CA ASP A 15 -21.92 -7.11 -6.32
C ASP A 15 -21.63 -6.31 -5.04
N SER A 16 -21.28 -7.00 -3.95
CA SER A 16 -21.05 -6.38 -2.65
C SER A 16 -19.94 -7.05 -1.84
N PHE A 17 -19.47 -6.36 -0.81
CA PHE A 17 -18.50 -6.92 0.15
C PHE A 17 -19.06 -8.10 0.96
N ASP A 18 -20.38 -8.21 1.11
CA ASP A 18 -21.01 -9.32 1.85
C ASP A 18 -20.88 -10.65 1.10
N ASP A 19 -20.61 -10.62 -0.21
CA ASP A 19 -20.43 -11.80 -1.06
C ASP A 19 -19.00 -12.37 -1.02
N ALA A 20 -18.02 -11.55 -0.61
CA ALA A 20 -16.60 -11.91 -0.60
C ALA A 20 -16.28 -13.19 0.20
N PRO A 21 -16.85 -13.42 1.41
CA PRO A 21 -16.57 -14.64 2.18
C PRO A 21 -16.96 -15.92 1.43
N SER A 22 -18.14 -15.95 0.81
CA SER A 22 -18.61 -17.13 0.07
C SER A 22 -17.78 -17.38 -1.19
N VAL A 23 -17.49 -16.33 -1.96
CA VAL A 23 -16.77 -16.44 -3.23
C VAL A 23 -15.32 -16.87 -2.99
N LEU A 24 -14.63 -16.25 -2.03
CA LEU A 24 -13.26 -16.63 -1.68
C LEU A 24 -13.18 -18.04 -1.09
N LEU A 25 -14.16 -18.44 -0.28
CA LEU A 25 -14.19 -19.78 0.30
C LEU A 25 -14.42 -20.86 -0.77
N ALA A 26 -15.32 -20.62 -1.72
CA ALA A 26 -15.55 -21.54 -2.84
C ALA A 26 -14.27 -21.75 -3.66
N LEU A 27 -13.55 -20.65 -3.98
CA LEU A 27 -12.25 -20.74 -4.66
C LEU A 27 -11.21 -21.52 -3.86
N ALA A 28 -11.14 -21.26 -2.55
CA ALA A 28 -10.19 -21.94 -1.68
C ALA A 28 -10.45 -23.46 -1.64
N GLN A 29 -11.72 -23.87 -1.64
CA GLN A 29 -12.11 -25.29 -1.67
C GLN A 29 -11.84 -25.93 -3.03
N GLU A 30 -12.19 -25.25 -4.13
CA GLU A 30 -11.96 -25.70 -5.51
C GLU A 30 -10.49 -26.03 -5.76
N HIS A 31 -9.58 -25.14 -5.32
CA HIS A 31 -8.15 -25.30 -5.55
C HIS A 31 -7.40 -25.92 -4.36
N GLY A 32 -8.11 -26.38 -3.33
CA GLY A 32 -7.50 -27.01 -2.16
C GLY A 32 -6.55 -26.11 -1.35
N VAL A 33 -6.76 -24.79 -1.40
CA VAL A 33 -5.97 -23.75 -0.73
C VAL A 33 -5.92 -24.02 0.77
N LYS A 34 -4.73 -23.84 1.36
CA LYS A 34 -4.50 -24.03 2.81
C LYS A 34 -4.45 -22.71 3.58
N GLN A 35 -4.04 -21.63 2.91
CA GLN A 35 -3.82 -20.34 3.53
C GLN A 35 -4.28 -19.22 2.60
N LEU A 36 -5.01 -18.26 3.15
CA LEU A 36 -5.31 -16.97 2.52
C LEU A 36 -4.48 -15.88 3.19
N HIS A 37 -3.77 -15.08 2.40
CA HIS A 37 -3.01 -13.92 2.88
C HIS A 37 -3.55 -12.66 2.21
N PHE A 38 -3.75 -11.58 2.99
CA PHE A 38 -4.20 -10.29 2.47
C PHE A 38 -3.64 -9.14 3.30
N ASN A 39 -3.65 -7.93 2.75
CA ASN A 39 -3.27 -6.72 3.49
C ASN A 39 -4.52 -6.07 4.07
N TYR A 40 -4.47 -5.66 5.34
CA TYR A 40 -5.60 -4.99 5.98
C TYR A 40 -5.90 -3.63 5.35
N GLU A 41 -7.19 -3.36 5.19
CA GLU A 41 -7.73 -2.05 4.89
C GLU A 41 -8.49 -1.53 6.13
N TYR A 42 -8.33 -0.25 6.45
CA TYR A 42 -8.87 0.34 7.68
C TYR A 42 -10.27 0.97 7.60
N PRO A 43 -10.87 1.31 6.44
CA PRO A 43 -12.24 1.78 6.44
C PRO A 43 -13.23 0.69 6.85
N LEU A 44 -14.42 1.11 7.30
CA LEU A 44 -15.36 0.26 8.04
C LEU A 44 -15.90 -0.92 7.22
N ASN A 45 -16.13 -0.71 5.92
CA ASN A 45 -16.74 -1.71 5.06
C ASN A 45 -15.76 -2.86 4.79
N GLU A 46 -14.50 -2.51 4.55
CA GLU A 46 -13.39 -3.43 4.33
C GLU A 46 -13.06 -4.20 5.61
N GLN A 47 -13.05 -3.54 6.77
CA GLN A 47 -12.90 -4.25 8.05
C GLN A 47 -14.00 -5.29 8.28
N ARG A 48 -15.26 -4.95 7.95
CA ARG A 48 -16.38 -5.90 8.07
C ARG A 48 -16.26 -7.05 7.08
N ARG A 49 -15.91 -6.76 5.82
CA ARG A 49 -15.61 -7.74 4.77
C ARG A 49 -14.55 -8.72 5.25
N ASP A 50 -13.41 -8.22 5.69
CA ASP A 50 -12.26 -9.04 6.11
C ASP A 50 -12.59 -9.88 7.35
N GLN A 51 -13.31 -9.34 8.33
CA GLN A 51 -13.78 -10.09 9.49
C GLN A 51 -14.72 -11.24 9.10
N ALA A 52 -15.62 -10.99 8.14
CA ALA A 52 -16.52 -12.02 7.62
C ALA A 52 -15.75 -13.13 6.89
N VAL A 53 -14.75 -12.77 6.06
CA VAL A 53 -13.84 -13.72 5.39
C VAL A 53 -13.08 -14.55 6.42
N LEU A 54 -12.42 -13.93 7.39
CA LEU A 54 -11.66 -14.61 8.45
C LEU A 54 -12.55 -15.62 9.22
N LYS A 55 -13.79 -15.24 9.53
CA LYS A 55 -14.75 -16.12 10.21
C LYS A 55 -15.15 -17.31 9.34
N ALA A 56 -15.44 -17.09 8.06
CA ALA A 56 -15.82 -18.15 7.12
C ALA A 56 -14.68 -19.16 6.91
N PHE A 57 -13.46 -18.66 6.69
CA PHE A 57 -12.27 -19.49 6.50
C PHE A 57 -11.94 -20.32 7.76
N LYS A 58 -12.02 -19.71 8.94
CA LYS A 58 -11.84 -20.41 10.22
C LYS A 58 -12.85 -21.55 10.39
N HIS A 59 -14.12 -21.32 10.04
CA HIS A 59 -15.16 -22.36 10.13
C HIS A 59 -14.88 -23.53 9.17
N ALA A 60 -14.33 -23.23 7.99
CA ALA A 60 -13.94 -24.23 7.00
C ALA A 60 -12.59 -24.93 7.30
N GLY A 61 -11.90 -24.56 8.39
CA GLY A 61 -10.59 -25.11 8.73
C GLY A 61 -9.45 -24.65 7.81
N ILE A 62 -9.61 -23.51 7.13
CA ILE A 62 -8.59 -22.89 6.28
C ILE A 62 -8.00 -21.69 7.02
N THR A 63 -6.69 -21.57 7.05
CA THR A 63 -6.03 -20.42 7.71
C THR A 63 -6.20 -19.17 6.85
N ALA A 64 -6.55 -18.05 7.47
CA ALA A 64 -6.54 -16.75 6.81
C ALA A 64 -5.80 -15.75 7.69
N GLN A 65 -4.87 -14.99 7.10
CA GLN A 65 -3.97 -14.08 7.80
C GLN A 65 -3.88 -12.72 7.10
N GLY A 66 -4.25 -11.67 7.83
CA GLY A 66 -4.06 -10.30 7.40
C GLY A 66 -2.70 -9.72 7.82
N HIS A 67 -2.15 -8.81 7.01
CA HIS A 67 -0.88 -8.13 7.23
C HIS A 67 -1.08 -6.61 7.22
N HIS A 68 -0.34 -5.89 8.07
CA HIS A 68 -0.38 -4.42 8.11
C HIS A 68 0.67 -3.84 7.16
N ASP A 69 0.31 -3.62 5.91
CA ASP A 69 1.24 -3.15 4.88
C ASP A 69 1.15 -1.64 4.62
N ALA A 70 -0.05 -1.05 4.64
CA ALA A 70 -0.26 0.35 4.25
C ALA A 70 0.29 1.39 5.25
N ILE A 71 0.63 0.99 6.48
CA ILE A 71 1.10 1.89 7.54
C ILE A 71 2.19 1.24 8.39
N ALA A 72 3.08 2.07 8.97
CA ALA A 72 4.13 1.59 9.86
C ALA A 72 3.60 1.09 11.21
N PHE A 73 2.60 1.76 11.79
CA PHE A 73 2.02 1.42 13.09
C PHE A 73 0.54 1.09 12.94
N ALA A 74 0.17 -0.18 13.17
CA ALA A 74 -1.23 -0.57 13.27
C ALA A 74 -1.98 0.31 14.30
N PRO A 75 -3.27 0.65 14.09
CA PRO A 75 -4.01 1.48 15.04
C PRO A 75 -3.98 0.85 16.44
N GLY A 76 -3.57 1.63 17.42
CA GLY A 76 -3.41 1.17 18.80
C GLY A 76 -2.00 0.69 19.16
N SER A 77 -1.06 0.63 18.21
CA SER A 77 0.34 0.27 18.50
C SER A 77 1.23 1.47 18.85
N LEU A 78 0.85 2.68 18.44
CA LEU A 78 1.50 3.94 18.82
C LEU A 78 0.55 4.81 19.64
N LEU A 79 0.65 4.70 20.96
CA LEU A 79 -0.23 5.38 21.93
C LEU A 79 0.52 6.43 22.75
N THR A 80 -0.23 7.32 23.37
CA THR A 80 0.27 8.25 24.38
C THR A 80 0.69 7.49 25.63
N GLY A 81 1.43 8.14 26.55
CA GLY A 81 1.79 7.54 27.84
C GLY A 81 0.59 7.17 28.73
N LYS A 82 -0.62 7.64 28.42
CA LYS A 82 -1.87 7.28 29.11
C LYS A 82 -2.60 6.09 28.46
N GLY A 83 -2.12 5.60 27.31
CA GLY A 83 -2.79 4.56 26.53
C GLY A 83 -3.84 5.08 25.53
N ASP A 84 -4.01 6.39 25.41
CA ASP A 84 -4.94 7.00 24.44
C ASP A 84 -4.27 7.24 23.08
N TYR A 85 -5.07 7.38 22.02
CA TYR A 85 -4.60 7.87 20.72
C TYR A 85 -4.12 9.32 20.81
N TYR A 86 -3.16 9.69 19.95
CA TYR A 86 -2.70 11.07 19.83
C TYR A 86 -3.77 11.93 19.12
N GLY A 87 -4.20 13.02 19.76
CA GLY A 87 -5.11 14.01 19.16
C GLY A 87 -4.40 15.18 18.45
N VAL A 88 -3.07 15.27 18.52
CA VAL A 88 -2.26 16.35 17.92
C VAL A 88 -1.11 15.73 17.13
N PHE A 89 -0.85 16.24 15.93
CA PHE A 89 0.15 15.69 15.01
C PHE A 89 1.58 15.78 15.53
N THR A 90 2.03 16.94 16.06
CA THR A 90 3.41 17.10 16.51
C THR A 90 3.87 16.08 17.55
N PRO A 91 3.15 15.80 18.65
CA PRO A 91 3.55 14.73 19.58
C PRO A 91 3.44 13.34 18.95
N PHE A 92 2.48 13.09 18.05
CA PHE A 92 2.42 11.85 17.28
C PHE A 92 3.68 11.65 16.42
N ALA A 93 4.05 12.64 15.62
CA ALA A 93 5.22 12.58 14.74
C ALA A 93 6.51 12.37 15.55
N LYS A 94 6.69 13.09 16.67
CA LYS A 94 7.82 12.87 17.59
C LYS A 94 7.87 11.43 18.12
N ALA A 95 6.73 10.88 18.51
CA ALA A 95 6.64 9.50 18.98
C ALA A 95 6.91 8.50 17.84
N TRP A 96 6.39 8.77 16.65
CA TRP A 96 6.57 7.97 15.44
C TRP A 96 8.04 7.86 15.07
N HIS A 97 8.74 8.98 14.90
CA HIS A 97 10.17 8.99 14.58
C HIS A 97 11.03 8.32 15.65
N LYS A 98 10.65 8.46 16.93
CA LYS A 98 11.37 7.83 18.03
C LYS A 98 11.21 6.32 18.07
N GLN A 99 10.05 5.80 17.68
CA GLN A 99 9.68 4.40 17.89
C GLN A 99 9.69 3.56 16.63
N VAL A 100 9.73 4.17 15.45
CA VAL A 100 9.73 3.43 14.18
C VAL A 100 11.00 2.58 14.10
N THR A 101 10.81 1.31 13.79
CA THR A 101 11.91 0.34 13.72
C THR A 101 12.39 0.14 12.29
N GLN A 102 13.62 -0.35 12.14
CA GLN A 102 14.14 -0.77 10.83
C GLN A 102 13.23 -1.82 10.17
N GLU A 103 12.65 -2.74 10.95
CA GLU A 103 11.74 -3.76 10.45
C GLU A 103 10.45 -3.17 9.87
N GLN A 104 9.87 -2.15 10.52
CA GLN A 104 8.67 -1.46 10.00
C GLN A 104 8.95 -0.66 8.71
N LEU A 105 10.22 -0.34 8.45
CA LEU A 105 10.68 0.37 7.26
C LEU A 105 11.32 -0.57 6.22
N ALA A 106 11.48 -1.85 6.53
CA ALA A 106 12.19 -2.79 5.68
C ALA A 106 11.41 -3.09 4.40
N LEU A 107 12.10 -3.06 3.26
CA LEU A 107 11.55 -3.57 2.01
C LEU A 107 11.53 -5.10 2.05
N ARG A 108 10.52 -5.69 1.42
CA ARG A 108 10.43 -7.14 1.22
C ARG A 108 10.86 -7.44 -0.20
N ASP A 109 11.66 -8.49 -0.36
CA ASP A 109 12.07 -8.96 -1.67
C ASP A 109 10.87 -9.50 -2.45
N THR A 110 10.91 -9.31 -3.77
CA THR A 110 9.99 -10.00 -4.67
C THR A 110 10.23 -11.52 -4.54
N PRO A 111 9.18 -12.34 -4.42
CA PRO A 111 9.36 -13.78 -4.33
C PRO A 111 10.02 -14.34 -5.59
N GLN A 112 10.70 -15.47 -5.46
CA GLN A 112 11.22 -16.21 -6.60
C GLN A 112 10.07 -16.80 -7.42
N ALA A 113 10.28 -16.93 -8.73
CA ALA A 113 9.31 -17.58 -9.60
C ALA A 113 9.08 -19.03 -9.14
N GLN A 114 7.82 -19.41 -8.97
CA GLN A 114 7.45 -20.77 -8.61
C GLN A 114 7.42 -21.69 -9.84
N SER A 115 7.26 -23.00 -9.63
CA SER A 115 6.94 -23.91 -10.73
C SER A 115 5.58 -23.54 -11.34
N PRO A 116 5.43 -23.60 -12.69
CA PRO A 116 4.14 -23.37 -13.33
C PRO A 116 3.03 -24.26 -12.76
N LEU A 117 1.87 -23.66 -12.53
CA LEU A 117 0.65 -24.37 -12.14
C LEU A 117 -0.17 -24.69 -13.40
N ASP A 118 -0.87 -25.82 -13.40
CA ASP A 118 -1.89 -26.14 -14.40
C ASP A 118 -3.19 -25.38 -14.08
N LEU A 119 -3.07 -24.06 -14.02
CA LEU A 119 -4.14 -23.12 -13.69
C LEU A 119 -3.86 -21.82 -14.46
N PRO A 120 -4.58 -21.53 -15.55
CA PRO A 120 -4.40 -20.29 -16.29
C PRO A 120 -4.87 -19.09 -15.46
N SER A 121 -4.33 -17.91 -15.77
CA SER A 121 -4.90 -16.66 -15.27
C SER A 121 -6.20 -16.34 -16.00
N ASP A 122 -7.13 -15.71 -15.28
CA ASP A 122 -8.31 -15.11 -15.89
C ASP A 122 -7.90 -13.90 -16.75
N PRO A 123 -8.64 -13.59 -17.82
CA PRO A 123 -8.44 -12.35 -18.56
C PRO A 123 -8.72 -11.15 -17.65
N LEU A 124 -7.94 -10.08 -17.80
CA LEU A 124 -8.21 -8.83 -17.12
C LEU A 124 -9.55 -8.26 -17.61
N PRO A 125 -10.37 -7.69 -16.70
CA PRO A 125 -11.60 -7.03 -17.10
C PRO A 125 -11.30 -5.84 -18.00
N ALA A 126 -12.27 -5.49 -18.86
CA ALA A 126 -12.22 -4.22 -19.57
C ALA A 126 -12.22 -3.07 -18.56
N LEU A 127 -11.58 -1.95 -18.92
CA LEU A 127 -11.69 -0.74 -18.11
C LEU A 127 -13.16 -0.32 -18.03
N PRO A 128 -13.62 0.15 -16.86
CA PRO A 128 -14.98 0.66 -16.75
C PRO A 128 -15.17 1.83 -17.70
N GLU A 129 -16.34 1.89 -18.35
CA GLU A 129 -16.73 3.07 -19.12
C GLU A 129 -16.96 4.22 -18.14
N LEU A 130 -16.17 5.28 -18.28
CA LEU A 130 -16.35 6.52 -17.54
C LEU A 130 -17.14 7.47 -18.43
N GLU A 131 -18.22 8.06 -17.88
CA GLU A 131 -19.00 9.07 -18.60
C GLU A 131 -18.14 10.28 -19.01
N ASP A 132 -17.14 10.61 -18.19
CA ASP A 132 -16.16 11.67 -18.41
C ASP A 132 -14.72 11.19 -18.12
N SER A 133 -13.74 11.84 -18.74
CA SER A 133 -12.32 11.69 -18.40
C SER A 133 -11.81 12.98 -17.73
N PRO A 134 -12.02 13.14 -16.41
CA PRO A 134 -11.70 14.40 -15.72
C PRO A 134 -10.19 14.64 -15.61
N VAL A 135 -9.37 13.63 -15.88
CA VAL A 135 -7.92 13.67 -15.78
C VAL A 135 -7.28 13.08 -17.04
N ASP A 136 -6.19 13.70 -17.48
CA ASP A 136 -5.36 13.15 -18.54
C ASP A 136 -4.55 11.98 -17.97
N GLY A 137 -4.87 10.75 -18.39
CA GLY A 137 -4.19 9.52 -17.94
C GLY A 137 -2.68 9.50 -18.22
N ARG A 138 -2.16 10.39 -19.09
CA ARG A 138 -0.72 10.56 -19.33
C ARG A 138 -0.01 11.27 -18.18
N GLN A 139 -0.74 11.99 -17.32
CA GLN A 139 -0.17 12.65 -16.14
C GLN A 139 0.15 11.65 -15.02
N TRP A 140 -0.57 10.54 -14.95
CA TRP A 140 -0.33 9.44 -14.01
C TRP A 140 -0.39 8.09 -14.73
N PRO A 141 0.62 7.72 -15.53
CA PRO A 141 0.71 6.40 -16.12
C PRO A 141 0.65 5.34 -15.00
N ALA A 142 -0.15 4.30 -15.16
CA ALA A 142 -0.33 3.27 -14.14
C ALA A 142 0.88 2.33 -14.03
N GLY A 143 1.08 1.76 -12.83
CA GLY A 143 2.05 0.70 -12.56
C GLY A 143 3.24 1.11 -11.69
N GLU A 144 3.90 0.10 -11.12
CA GLU A 144 5.02 0.26 -10.18
C GLU A 144 6.20 1.04 -10.77
N ASN A 145 6.54 0.79 -12.05
CA ASN A 145 7.63 1.50 -12.73
C ASN A 145 7.34 3.01 -12.81
N ALA A 146 6.13 3.40 -13.21
CA ALA A 146 5.75 4.80 -13.31
C ALA A 146 5.75 5.48 -11.93
N ALA A 147 5.34 4.78 -10.87
CA ALA A 147 5.40 5.27 -9.51
C ALA A 147 6.86 5.48 -9.04
N SER A 148 7.74 4.52 -9.34
CA SER A 148 9.17 4.60 -9.03
C SER A 148 9.84 5.78 -9.75
N ASP A 149 9.56 5.96 -11.05
CA ASP A 149 10.09 7.07 -11.84
C ASP A 149 9.64 8.43 -11.28
N HIS A 150 8.38 8.53 -10.81
CA HIS A 150 7.87 9.74 -10.16
C HIS A 150 8.60 10.04 -8.84
N LEU A 151 8.86 9.02 -8.03
CA LEU A 151 9.61 9.16 -6.78
C LEU A 151 11.04 9.62 -7.05
N GLU A 152 11.75 8.96 -7.97
CA GLU A 152 13.13 9.31 -8.32
C GLU A 152 13.21 10.76 -8.84
N ARG A 153 12.34 11.13 -9.77
CA ARG A 153 12.30 12.51 -10.31
C ARG A 153 11.95 13.53 -9.24
N PHE A 154 11.03 13.20 -8.32
CA PHE A 154 10.70 14.09 -7.22
C PHE A 154 11.92 14.33 -6.33
N LEU A 155 12.57 13.27 -5.83
CA LEU A 155 13.71 13.39 -4.93
C LEU A 155 14.88 14.13 -5.60
N ARG A 156 15.16 13.81 -6.87
CA ARG A 156 16.25 14.41 -7.64
C ARG A 156 16.09 15.92 -7.89
N PHE A 157 14.86 16.38 -8.17
CA PHE A 157 14.65 17.74 -8.68
C PHE A 157 13.89 18.66 -7.72
N ARG A 158 13.08 18.12 -6.81
CA ARG A 158 12.09 18.89 -6.05
C ARG A 158 12.08 18.61 -4.55
N GLY A 159 12.49 17.42 -4.11
CA GLY A 159 12.40 16.99 -2.71
C GLY A 159 13.03 17.97 -1.73
N ARG A 160 14.24 18.46 -2.02
CA ARG A 160 14.94 19.45 -1.18
C ARG A 160 14.29 20.83 -1.14
N TYR A 161 13.43 21.13 -2.12
CA TYR A 161 12.66 22.38 -2.19
C TYR A 161 11.22 22.24 -1.67
N TYR A 162 10.83 21.04 -1.20
CA TYR A 162 9.44 20.74 -0.86
C TYR A 162 8.88 21.69 0.20
N GLN A 163 9.66 21.96 1.25
CA GLN A 163 9.27 22.88 2.33
C GLN A 163 8.93 24.28 1.79
N GLN A 164 9.66 24.77 0.79
CA GLN A 164 9.48 26.12 0.27
C GLN A 164 8.44 26.19 -0.86
N GLN A 165 8.13 25.08 -1.53
CA GLN A 165 7.32 25.09 -2.75
C GLN A 165 5.93 24.45 -2.62
N ARG A 166 5.69 23.60 -1.62
CA ARG A 166 4.44 22.81 -1.52
C ARG A 166 3.15 23.62 -1.44
N ASP A 167 3.23 24.86 -0.94
CA ASP A 167 2.06 25.71 -0.68
C ASP A 167 1.70 26.62 -1.87
N PHE A 168 2.43 26.54 -2.99
CA PHE A 168 2.20 27.35 -4.19
C PHE A 168 1.56 26.53 -5.31
N PRO A 169 0.24 26.65 -5.58
CA PRO A 169 -0.46 25.82 -6.56
C PRO A 169 0.05 25.95 -8.00
N GLY A 170 0.61 27.11 -8.36
CA GLY A 170 1.22 27.33 -9.68
C GLY A 170 2.61 26.71 -9.85
N VAL A 171 3.17 26.13 -8.79
CA VAL A 171 4.46 25.46 -8.78
C VAL A 171 4.23 23.97 -8.64
N SER A 172 4.90 23.17 -9.48
CA SER A 172 4.89 21.72 -9.35
C SER A 172 5.82 21.29 -8.21
N GLY A 173 5.49 21.67 -6.96
CA GLY A 173 6.35 21.50 -5.78
C GLY A 173 6.18 20.17 -5.03
N THR A 174 5.11 19.43 -5.29
CA THR A 174 4.79 18.16 -4.60
C THR A 174 5.19 16.93 -5.39
N SER A 175 5.34 15.77 -4.75
CA SER A 175 5.73 14.52 -5.42
C SER A 175 4.76 14.08 -6.53
N GLY A 176 3.45 14.27 -6.33
CA GLY A 176 2.42 13.72 -7.22
C GLY A 176 2.22 12.22 -7.03
N LEU A 177 2.71 11.64 -5.93
CA LEU A 177 2.67 10.20 -5.65
C LEU A 177 1.35 9.71 -5.04
N SER A 178 0.41 10.60 -4.72
CA SER A 178 -0.84 10.25 -4.03
C SER A 178 -1.66 9.15 -4.71
N PRO A 179 -1.91 9.13 -6.05
CA PRO A 179 -2.67 8.04 -6.65
C PRO A 179 -1.92 6.70 -6.60
N TYR A 180 -0.59 6.72 -6.71
CA TYR A 180 0.23 5.51 -6.63
C TYR A 180 0.24 4.92 -5.23
N LEU A 181 0.34 5.75 -4.19
CA LEU A 181 0.23 5.34 -2.79
C LEU A 181 -1.17 4.82 -2.47
N ALA A 182 -2.22 5.48 -2.96
CA ALA A 182 -3.60 5.07 -2.73
C ALA A 182 -3.93 3.71 -3.36
N LEU A 183 -3.34 3.39 -4.51
CA LEU A 183 -3.56 2.14 -5.23
C LEU A 183 -2.49 1.06 -4.94
N GLY A 184 -1.58 1.31 -3.98
CA GLY A 184 -0.53 0.35 -3.61
C GLY A 184 0.52 0.07 -4.69
N MET A 185 0.64 0.93 -5.71
CA MET A 185 1.67 0.81 -6.76
C MET A 185 3.07 1.20 -6.26
N ILE A 186 3.13 1.91 -5.13
CA ILE A 186 4.35 2.15 -4.36
C ILE A 186 4.00 2.18 -2.87
N SER A 187 4.87 1.60 -2.05
CA SER A 187 4.69 1.58 -0.59
C SER A 187 5.27 2.83 0.07
N HIS A 188 4.74 3.18 1.25
CA HIS A 188 5.35 4.22 2.09
C HIS A 188 6.79 3.84 2.47
N ARG A 189 7.11 2.55 2.61
CA ARG A 189 8.46 2.07 2.92
C ARG A 189 9.44 2.39 1.79
N GLN A 190 9.05 2.18 0.53
CA GLN A 190 9.88 2.58 -0.64
C GLN A 190 10.15 4.08 -0.63
N CYS A 191 9.15 4.91 -0.33
CA CYS A 191 9.29 6.35 -0.22
C CYS A 191 10.30 6.75 0.88
N LEU A 192 10.14 6.18 2.08
CA LEU A 192 10.99 6.50 3.23
C LEU A 192 12.42 5.99 3.05
N GLN A 193 12.61 4.80 2.49
CA GLN A 193 13.94 4.26 2.18
C GLN A 193 14.66 5.12 1.14
N ALA A 194 13.95 5.59 0.12
CA ALA A 194 14.51 6.50 -0.87
C ALA A 194 14.93 7.84 -0.24
N VAL A 195 14.14 8.39 0.69
CA VAL A 195 14.55 9.59 1.45
C VAL A 195 15.77 9.31 2.30
N MET A 196 15.80 8.20 3.03
CA MET A 196 16.97 7.82 3.84
C MET A 196 18.23 7.74 2.98
N SER A 197 18.13 7.18 1.76
CA SER A 197 19.25 7.13 0.81
C SER A 197 19.74 8.51 0.36
N GLU A 198 18.85 9.51 0.28
CA GLU A 198 19.16 10.89 -0.15
C GLU A 198 19.52 11.83 1.02
N ASN A 199 19.28 11.38 2.26
CA ASN A 199 19.38 12.16 3.49
C ASN A 199 20.30 11.46 4.52
N ASP A 200 21.34 10.76 4.07
CA ASP A 200 22.38 10.12 4.89
C ASP A 200 21.86 9.15 5.97
N GLY A 201 20.72 8.51 5.74
CA GLY A 201 20.04 7.60 6.66
C GLY A 201 19.07 8.28 7.63
N HIS A 202 18.89 9.60 7.52
CA HIS A 202 18.05 10.38 8.42
C HIS A 202 16.62 10.53 7.89
N LEU A 203 15.64 10.42 8.80
CA LEU A 203 14.21 10.67 8.51
C LEU A 203 13.62 11.86 9.30
N ALA A 204 14.18 12.16 10.48
CA ALA A 204 13.61 13.16 11.39
C ALA A 204 14.33 14.52 11.34
N ASP A 205 15.52 14.55 10.76
CA ASP A 205 16.44 15.69 10.65
C ASP A 205 17.28 15.57 9.36
N GLY A 206 18.20 16.51 9.14
CA GLY A 206 18.94 16.65 7.88
C GLY A 206 18.32 17.72 6.97
N ASP A 207 18.13 17.40 5.70
CA ASP A 207 17.57 18.35 4.73
C ASP A 207 16.13 18.74 5.08
N ALA A 208 15.89 20.05 5.19
CA ALA A 208 14.60 20.58 5.63
C ALA A 208 13.45 20.25 4.64
N GLY A 209 13.74 20.13 3.34
CA GLY A 209 12.73 19.75 2.35
C GLY A 209 12.35 18.27 2.48
N LEU A 210 13.34 17.39 2.57
CA LEU A 210 13.13 15.95 2.70
C LEU A 210 12.44 15.59 4.02
N THR A 211 12.89 16.16 5.15
CA THR A 211 12.26 15.96 6.46
C THR A 211 10.85 16.54 6.56
N THR A 212 10.53 17.58 5.79
CA THR A 212 9.16 18.13 5.72
C THR A 212 8.24 17.28 4.84
N TRP A 213 8.80 16.50 3.90
CA TRP A 213 8.04 15.60 3.04
C TRP A 213 7.71 14.27 3.73
N VAL A 214 8.63 13.78 4.58
CA VAL A 214 8.41 12.66 5.51
C VAL A 214 7.33 13.01 6.52
#